data_AF-A0A067BNB0-F1
#
_entry.id   AF-A0A067BNB0-F1
#
_cell.length_a   1.000
_cell.length_b   1.000
_cell.length_c   1.000
_cell.angle_alpha   90.00
_cell.angle_beta   90.00
_cell.angle_gamma   90.00
#
_symmetry.space_group_name_H-M   'P 1'
#
loop_
_entity.id
_entity.type
_entity.pdbx_description
1 polymer ?
#
loop_
_entity_poly.entity_id
_entity_poly.type
_entity_poly.pdbx_seq_one_letter_code
_entity_poly.pdbx_strand_id
1 'polypeptide(L)'
;MEVFAERTVGKVRKLLGKRDKDKELRESCDEVLSHLKAGTPNLPEETCVGPLFLAILSKQSKITCLAMDCLEKMMAFGYLKGDQPISTSLQDRLQRALHLTDETMNTTPTGRMLLVDAVIEVVCSCNDHSENDVQLQVLKAVLTAV
;
A
#
# COMPACT_ATOMS: atom_id res chain seq x y z
N MET A 1 14.57 3.22 2.44
CA MET A 1 13.26 2.56 2.66
C MET A 1 12.85 2.56 4.14
N GLU A 2 13.63 1.91 5.02
CA GLU A 2 13.23 1.56 6.39
C GLU A 2 12.78 2.74 7.25
N VAL A 3 13.52 3.87 7.25
CA VAL A 3 13.16 5.06 8.05
C VAL A 3 11.82 5.68 7.63
N PHE A 4 11.50 5.68 6.33
CA PHE A 4 10.23 6.22 5.82
C PHE A 4 9.07 5.29 6.18
N ALA A 5 9.25 3.99 5.93
CA ALA A 5 8.26 2.98 6.27
C ALA A 5 7.98 2.96 7.77
N GLU A 6 9.01 2.92 8.62
CA GLU A 6 8.85 2.93 10.09
C GLU A 6 8.08 4.16 10.56
N ARG A 7 8.46 5.35 10.06
CA ARG A 7 7.82 6.60 10.47
C ARG A 7 6.36 6.67 10.02
N THR A 8 6.06 6.28 8.79
CA THR A 8 4.68 6.34 8.27
C THR A 8 3.82 5.25 8.90
N VAL A 9 4.25 4.00 8.90
CA VAL A 9 3.52 2.88 9.51
C VAL A 9 3.31 3.14 11.00
N GLY A 10 4.32 3.67 11.71
CA GLY A 10 4.19 4.08 13.10
C GLY A 10 3.17 5.21 13.33
N LYS A 11 3.06 6.18 12.41
CA LYS A 11 2.02 7.23 12.46
C LYS A 11 0.63 6.65 12.20
N VAL A 12 0.48 5.83 11.15
CA VAL A 12 -0.78 5.15 10.82
C VAL A 12 -1.24 4.35 12.04
N ARG A 13 -0.37 3.52 12.61
CA ARG A 13 -0.68 2.69 13.78
C ARG A 13 -1.21 3.47 14.99
N LYS A 14 -0.71 4.70 15.21
CA LYS A 14 -1.15 5.61 16.28
C LYS A 14 -2.50 6.26 16.02
N LEU A 15 -2.91 6.39 14.75
CA LEU A 15 -4.21 6.94 14.36
C LEU A 15 -5.33 5.90 14.43
N LEU A 16 -4.99 4.60 14.43
CA LEU A 16 -5.97 3.51 14.48
C LEU A 16 -6.58 3.34 15.86
N GLY A 17 -7.90 3.18 15.89
CA GLY A 17 -8.64 2.85 17.10
C GLY A 17 -8.55 1.36 17.45
N LYS A 18 -9.19 0.97 18.56
CA LYS A 18 -9.32 -0.44 18.98
C LYS A 18 -10.51 -1.17 18.36
N ARG A 19 -11.14 -0.59 17.34
CA ARG A 19 -12.31 -1.16 16.68
C ARG A 19 -11.91 -2.41 15.89
N ASP A 20 -12.83 -3.36 15.74
CA ASP A 20 -12.57 -4.60 15.00
C ASP A 20 -12.23 -4.35 13.53
N LYS A 21 -12.87 -3.35 12.91
CA LYS A 21 -12.55 -2.94 11.54
C LYS A 21 -11.11 -2.45 11.33
N ASP A 22 -10.45 -1.98 12.39
CA ASP A 22 -9.07 -1.50 12.34
C ASP A 22 -8.07 -2.61 12.76
N LYS A 23 -8.55 -3.81 13.13
CA LYS A 23 -7.71 -4.88 13.69
C LYS A 23 -6.66 -5.38 12.70
N GLU A 24 -7.06 -5.74 11.48
CA GLU A 24 -6.14 -6.25 10.44
C GLU A 24 -5.04 -5.24 10.13
N LEU A 25 -5.41 -3.97 9.94
CA LEU A 25 -4.44 -2.91 9.67
C LEU A 25 -3.50 -2.66 10.87
N ARG A 26 -3.99 -2.77 12.11
CA ARG A 26 -3.12 -2.68 13.30
C ARG A 26 -2.11 -3.83 13.35
N GLU A 27 -2.55 -5.06 13.12
CA GLU A 27 -1.71 -6.26 13.13
C GLU A 27 -0.63 -6.18 12.03
N SER A 28 -1.02 -5.79 10.81
CA SER A 28 -0.08 -5.59 9.70
C SER A 28 0.94 -4.46 9.98
N CYS A 29 0.52 -3.38 10.64
CA CYS A 29 1.47 -2.34 11.07
C CYS A 29 2.44 -2.86 12.13
N ASP A 30 1.94 -3.61 13.13
CA ASP A 30 2.76 -4.12 14.24
C ASP A 30 3.79 -5.16 13.72
N GLU A 31 3.42 -5.98 12.74
CA GLU A 31 4.33 -6.90 12.04
C GLU A 31 5.49 -6.16 11.37
N VAL A 32 5.20 -5.18 10.50
CA VAL A 32 6.26 -4.41 9.80
C VAL A 32 7.15 -3.66 10.79
N LEU A 33 6.57 -3.02 11.81
CA LEU A 33 7.35 -2.33 12.84
C LEU A 33 8.24 -3.29 13.64
N SER A 34 7.83 -4.54 13.84
CA SER A 34 8.66 -5.54 14.51
C SER A 34 9.89 -5.92 13.68
N HIS A 35 9.73 -6.11 12.36
CA HIS A 35 10.82 -6.39 11.45
C HIS A 35 11.83 -5.24 11.36
N LEU A 36 11.34 -4.00 11.28
CA LEU A 36 12.17 -2.81 11.22
C LEU A 36 12.97 -2.59 12.52
N LYS A 37 12.34 -2.80 13.69
CA LYS A 37 13.04 -2.73 14.98
C LYS A 37 14.09 -3.83 15.16
N ALA A 38 13.84 -5.01 14.62
CA ALA A 38 14.78 -6.13 14.65
C ALA A 38 15.95 -5.95 13.65
N GLY A 39 15.89 -4.94 12.76
CA GLY A 39 16.88 -4.75 11.70
C GLY A 39 16.89 -5.93 10.72
N THR A 40 15.72 -6.49 10.41
CA THR A 40 15.59 -7.65 9.53
C THR A 40 16.16 -7.30 8.15
N PRO A 41 17.26 -7.94 7.69
CA PRO A 41 17.81 -7.65 6.39
C PRO A 41 16.86 -8.12 5.29
N ASN A 42 16.73 -7.33 4.23
CA ASN A 42 15.96 -7.67 3.02
C ASN A 42 14.47 -7.99 3.29
N LEU A 43 13.80 -7.18 4.12
CA LEU A 43 12.35 -7.25 4.25
C LEU A 43 11.69 -7.15 2.86
N PRO A 44 10.82 -8.12 2.46
CA PRO A 44 10.19 -8.08 1.16
C PRO A 44 9.37 -6.81 0.95
N GLU A 45 9.41 -6.25 -0.27
CA GLU A 45 8.66 -5.04 -0.62
C GLU A 45 7.16 -5.22 -0.33
N GLU A 46 6.59 -6.38 -0.68
CA GLU A 46 5.19 -6.73 -0.42
C GLU A 46 4.83 -6.62 1.08
N THR A 47 5.66 -7.19 1.95
CA THR A 47 5.46 -7.12 3.41
C THR A 47 5.53 -5.67 3.89
N CYS A 48 6.47 -4.88 3.36
CA CYS A 48 6.64 -3.48 3.73
C CYS A 48 5.43 -2.61 3.34
N VAL A 49 4.86 -2.81 2.14
CA VAL A 49 3.72 -2.01 1.64
C VAL A 49 2.36 -2.53 2.09
N GLY A 50 2.26 -3.76 2.58
CA GLY A 50 1.04 -4.38 3.10
C GLY A 50 0.17 -3.46 3.99
N PRO A 51 0.72 -2.85 5.05
CA PRO A 51 -0.05 -1.91 5.89
C PRO A 51 -0.43 -0.62 5.16
N LEU A 52 0.36 -0.17 4.18
CA LEU A 52 0.03 1.02 3.38
C LEU A 52 -1.16 0.76 2.46
N PHE A 53 -1.25 -0.43 1.87
CA PHE A 53 -2.40 -0.82 1.06
C PHE A 53 -3.67 -0.86 1.90
N LEU A 54 -3.63 -1.53 3.05
CA LEU A 54 -4.75 -1.57 3.99
C LEU A 54 -5.16 -0.17 4.47
N ALA A 55 -4.20 0.72 4.71
CA ALA A 55 -4.45 2.10 5.07
C ALA A 55 -5.21 2.86 3.97
N ILE A 56 -4.81 2.72 2.70
CA ILE A 56 -5.48 3.36 1.55
C ILE A 56 -6.89 2.80 1.36
N LEU A 57 -7.02 1.48 1.38
CA LEU A 57 -8.30 0.78 1.21
C LEU A 57 -9.29 1.04 2.35
N SER A 58 -8.82 1.49 3.52
CA SER A 58 -9.71 1.93 4.62
C SER A 58 -10.50 3.20 4.31
N LYS A 59 -10.11 3.96 3.27
CA LYS A 59 -10.72 5.23 2.83
C LYS A 59 -10.82 6.31 3.93
N GLN A 60 -9.99 6.24 4.96
CA GLN A 60 -9.90 7.29 5.98
C GLN A 60 -8.94 8.38 5.51
N SER A 61 -9.45 9.54 5.10
CA SER A 61 -8.69 10.60 4.39
C SER A 61 -7.30 10.86 4.94
N LYS A 62 -7.19 11.08 6.27
CA LYS A 62 -5.90 11.35 6.92
C LYS A 62 -4.90 10.19 6.82
N ILE A 63 -5.38 8.95 6.96
CA ILE A 63 -4.57 7.73 6.90
C ILE A 63 -4.19 7.44 5.45
N THR A 64 -5.15 7.55 4.52
CA THR A 64 -4.94 7.40 3.08
C THR A 64 -3.88 8.36 2.56
N CYS A 65 -3.94 9.66 2.91
CA CYS A 65 -2.93 10.64 2.51
C CYS A 65 -1.52 10.28 3.01
N LEU A 66 -1.39 9.82 4.27
CA LEU A 66 -0.09 9.42 4.83
C LEU A 66 0.47 8.20 4.11
N ALA A 67 -0.36 7.21 3.80
CA ALA A 67 0.06 6.01 3.12
C ALA A 67 0.45 6.27 1.66
N MET A 68 -0.34 7.06 0.93
CA MET A 68 -0.02 7.46 -0.46
C MET A 68 1.26 8.29 -0.55
N ASP A 69 1.45 9.28 0.32
CA ASP A 69 2.68 10.08 0.36
C ASP A 69 3.93 9.21 0.62
N CYS A 70 3.77 8.13 1.39
CA CYS A 70 4.86 7.17 1.61
C CYS A 70 5.11 6.30 0.38
N LEU A 71 4.08 5.78 -0.29
CA LEU A 71 4.23 5.01 -1.53
C LEU A 71 4.87 5.86 -2.64
N GLU A 72 4.41 7.09 -2.82
CA GLU A 72 4.98 8.05 -3.77
C GLU A 72 6.49 8.23 -3.53
N LYS A 73 6.90 8.53 -2.29
CA LYS A 73 8.33 8.67 -1.96
C LYS A 73 9.10 7.39 -2.17
N MET A 74 8.52 6.24 -1.82
CA MET A 74 9.19 4.95 -2.02
C MET A 74 9.46 4.68 -3.51
N MET A 75 8.51 5.03 -4.39
CA MET A 75 8.71 4.96 -5.84
C MET A 75 9.72 6.02 -6.33
N ALA A 76 9.54 7.29 -5.96
CA ALA A 76 10.39 8.41 -6.41
C ALA A 76 11.88 8.22 -6.08
N PHE A 77 12.18 7.67 -4.91
CA PHE A 77 13.56 7.41 -4.48
C PHE A 77 14.10 6.04 -4.93
N GLY A 78 13.33 5.27 -5.70
CA GLY A 78 13.74 3.95 -6.20
C GLY A 78 13.84 2.88 -5.11
N TYR A 79 13.16 3.06 -3.98
CA TYR A 79 13.09 2.04 -2.94
C TYR A 79 12.09 0.95 -3.27
N LEU A 80 10.98 1.30 -3.93
CA LEU A 80 9.96 0.36 -4.38
C LEU A 80 10.11 0.15 -5.88
N LYS A 81 10.72 -0.97 -6.28
CA LYS A 81 10.82 -1.32 -7.70
C LYS A 81 9.55 -1.98 -8.21
N GLY A 82 8.96 -2.84 -7.38
CA GLY A 82 7.73 -3.55 -7.68
C GLY A 82 7.82 -4.51 -8.88
N ASP A 83 9.02 -5.00 -9.21
CA ASP A 83 9.30 -5.88 -10.36
C ASP A 83 8.99 -7.36 -10.09
N GLN A 84 8.68 -7.70 -8.83
CA GLN A 84 8.32 -9.05 -8.43
C GLN A 84 6.79 -9.25 -8.47
N PRO A 85 6.31 -10.44 -8.88
CA PRO A 85 4.92 -10.80 -8.76
C PRO A 85 4.47 -10.86 -7.29
N ILE A 86 3.32 -10.28 -6.96
CA ILE A 86 2.74 -10.35 -5.61
C ILE A 86 2.30 -11.77 -5.26
N SER A 87 2.14 -12.08 -3.96
CA SER A 87 1.59 -13.36 -3.48
C SER A 87 0.15 -13.63 -3.97
N THR A 88 -0.25 -14.91 -4.03
CA THR A 88 -1.64 -15.27 -4.37
C THR A 88 -2.61 -14.66 -3.38
N SER A 89 -2.27 -14.72 -2.09
CA SER A 89 -3.08 -14.16 -1.01
C SER A 89 -3.31 -12.66 -1.17
N LEU A 90 -2.30 -11.91 -1.60
CA LEU A 90 -2.46 -10.47 -1.84
C LEU A 90 -3.29 -10.21 -3.10
N GLN A 91 -3.05 -10.95 -4.19
CA GLN A 91 -3.82 -10.83 -5.42
C GLN A 91 -5.32 -11.08 -5.16
N ASP A 92 -5.67 -12.19 -4.51
CA ASP A 92 -7.06 -12.53 -4.17
C ASP A 92 -7.70 -11.47 -3.26
N ARG A 93 -6.91 -10.86 -2.38
CA ARG A 93 -7.39 -9.77 -1.50
C ARG A 93 -7.68 -8.50 -2.29
N LEU A 94 -6.78 -8.11 -3.20
CA LEU A 94 -6.95 -6.92 -4.02
C LEU A 94 -8.12 -7.10 -5.00
N GLN A 95 -8.25 -8.27 -5.64
CA GLN A 95 -9.41 -8.59 -6.47
C GLN A 95 -10.73 -8.38 -5.73
N ARG A 96 -10.84 -8.87 -4.49
CA ARG A 96 -12.04 -8.69 -3.66
C ARG A 96 -12.24 -7.25 -3.21
N ALA A 97 -11.19 -6.55 -2.79
CA ALA A 97 -11.29 -5.20 -2.27
C ALA A 97 -11.59 -4.17 -3.36
N LEU A 98 -11.09 -4.40 -4.58
CA LEU A 98 -11.15 -3.48 -5.71
C LEU A 98 -12.11 -3.94 -6.82
N HIS A 99 -12.74 -5.10 -6.65
CA HIS A 99 -13.63 -5.71 -7.66
C HIS A 99 -12.95 -5.91 -9.02
N LEU A 100 -11.67 -6.30 -9.01
CA LEU A 100 -10.92 -6.57 -10.24
C LEU A 100 -11.37 -7.90 -10.85
N THR A 101 -11.48 -7.93 -12.18
CA THR A 101 -11.81 -9.11 -12.97
C THR A 101 -10.60 -9.53 -13.81
N ASP A 102 -10.65 -10.73 -14.39
CA ASP A 102 -9.63 -11.20 -15.32
C ASP A 102 -9.45 -10.27 -16.53
N GLU A 103 -10.46 -9.48 -16.87
CA GLU A 103 -10.41 -8.49 -17.96
C GLU A 103 -9.76 -7.17 -17.53
N THR A 104 -9.83 -6.80 -16.26
CA THR A 104 -9.32 -5.51 -15.76
C THR A 104 -7.93 -5.61 -15.13
N MET A 105 -7.49 -6.80 -14.72
CA MET A 105 -6.19 -6.97 -14.09
C MET A 105 -5.05 -6.92 -15.11
N ASN A 106 -4.04 -6.10 -14.82
CA ASN A 106 -2.76 -6.21 -15.48
C ASN A 106 -1.96 -7.38 -14.89
N THR A 107 -1.91 -8.51 -15.59
CA THR A 107 -1.18 -9.70 -15.15
C THR A 107 -0.05 -10.04 -16.10
N THR A 108 1.03 -10.56 -15.53
CA THR A 108 2.12 -11.20 -16.28
C THR A 108 1.61 -12.46 -16.99
N PRO A 109 2.38 -13.04 -17.94
CA PRO A 109 2.00 -14.30 -18.60
C PRO A 109 1.77 -15.49 -17.66
N THR A 110 2.22 -15.41 -16.40
CA THR A 110 1.98 -16.42 -15.37
C THR A 110 0.67 -16.21 -14.61
N GLY A 111 -0.13 -15.20 -14.98
CA GLY A 111 -1.39 -14.83 -14.35
C GLY A 111 -1.24 -14.04 -13.04
N ARG A 112 -0.01 -13.60 -12.73
CA ARG A 112 0.31 -12.87 -11.49
C ARG A 112 0.50 -11.39 -11.75
N MET A 113 -0.06 -10.55 -10.89
CA MET A 113 0.14 -9.10 -10.93
C MET A 113 1.52 -8.73 -10.37
N LEU A 114 2.22 -7.78 -10.97
CA LEU A 114 3.44 -7.24 -10.38
C LEU A 114 3.10 -6.34 -9.19
N LEU A 115 4.04 -6.19 -8.26
CA LEU A 115 3.79 -5.34 -7.09
C LEU A 115 3.59 -3.87 -7.50
N VAL A 116 4.24 -3.38 -8.55
CA VAL A 116 3.99 -2.02 -9.06
C VAL A 116 2.57 -1.88 -9.61
N ASP A 117 2.05 -2.85 -10.35
CA ASP A 117 0.66 -2.84 -10.83
C ASP A 117 -0.31 -2.82 -9.64
N ALA A 118 -0.02 -3.60 -8.60
CA ALA A 118 -0.82 -3.62 -7.37
C ALA A 118 -0.84 -2.26 -6.66
N VAL A 119 0.29 -1.55 -6.63
CA VAL A 119 0.38 -0.18 -6.08
C VAL A 119 -0.54 0.76 -6.85
N ILE A 120 -0.50 0.70 -8.18
CA ILE A 120 -1.30 1.58 -9.05
C ILE A 120 -2.79 1.29 -8.89
N GLU A 121 -3.21 0.03 -8.86
CA GLU A 121 -4.60 -0.33 -8.60
C GLU A 121 -5.10 0.22 -7.26
N VAL A 122 -4.31 0.06 -6.20
CA VAL A 122 -4.66 0.57 -4.87
C VAL A 122 -4.73 2.10 -4.85
N VAL A 123 -3.79 2.79 -5.49
CA VAL A 123 -3.78 4.26 -5.58
C VAL A 123 -5.00 4.77 -6.37
N CYS A 124 -5.23 4.22 -7.56
CA CYS A 124 -6.32 4.61 -8.46
C CYS A 124 -7.70 4.32 -7.87
N SER A 125 -7.82 3.37 -6.93
CA SER A 125 -9.07 3.10 -6.22
C SER A 125 -9.64 4.31 -5.46
N CYS A 126 -8.84 5.35 -5.21
CA CYS A 126 -9.26 6.58 -4.52
C CYS A 126 -9.57 7.73 -5.48
N ASN A 127 -9.65 7.50 -6.79
CA ASN A 127 -9.88 8.56 -7.78
C ASN A 127 -11.25 9.25 -7.60
N ASP A 128 -12.23 8.57 -7.01
CA ASP A 128 -13.58 9.06 -6.70
C ASP A 128 -13.72 9.62 -5.25
N HIS A 129 -12.62 9.73 -4.52
CA HIS A 129 -12.63 10.21 -3.13
C HIS A 129 -13.09 11.68 -3.06
N SER A 130 -13.94 12.03 -2.08
CA SER A 130 -14.54 13.38 -1.98
C SER A 130 -13.55 14.48 -1.58
N GLU A 131 -12.53 14.12 -0.81
CA GLU A 131 -11.53 15.06 -0.28
C GLU A 131 -10.45 15.41 -1.31
N ASN A 132 -10.27 16.70 -1.59
CA ASN A 132 -9.25 17.21 -2.53
C ASN A 132 -7.82 16.81 -2.14
N ASP A 133 -7.51 16.73 -0.85
CA ASP A 133 -6.19 16.32 -0.38
C ASP A 133 -5.85 14.88 -0.80
N VAL A 134 -6.85 13.98 -0.82
CA VAL A 134 -6.66 12.60 -1.28
C VAL A 134 -6.49 12.57 -2.80
N GLN A 135 -7.32 13.31 -3.54
CA GLN A 135 -7.20 13.40 -5.00
C GLN A 135 -5.83 13.95 -5.44
N LEU A 136 -5.31 14.95 -4.72
CA LEU A 136 -3.96 15.47 -4.98
C LEU A 136 -2.89 14.40 -4.75
N GLN A 137 -3.02 13.57 -3.72
CA GLN A 137 -2.08 12.47 -3.48
C GLN A 137 -2.18 11.36 -4.54
N VAL A 138 -3.38 11.06 -5.05
CA VAL A 138 -3.57 10.16 -6.20
C VAL A 138 -2.77 10.67 -7.39
N LEU A 139 -2.96 11.95 -7.75
CA LEU A 139 -2.25 12.56 -8.88
C LEU A 139 -0.73 12.50 -8.70
N LYS A 140 -0.22 12.87 -7.51
CA LYS A 140 1.22 12.82 -7.20
C LYS A 140 1.80 11.40 -7.34
N ALA A 141 1.11 10.41 -6.79
CA ALA A 141 1.57 9.03 -6.82
C ALA A 141 1.58 8.46 -8.25
N VAL A 142 0.51 8.72 -9.03
CA VAL A 142 0.43 8.28 -10.44
C VAL A 142 1.51 8.95 -11.28
N LEU A 143 1.71 10.28 -11.16
CA LEU A 143 2.77 11.00 -11.90
C LEU A 143 4.18 10.53 -11.56
N THR A 144 4.38 9.95 -10.39
CA THR A 144 5.68 9.42 -9.96
C THR A 144 5.94 8.01 -10.50
N ALA A 145 4.88 7.26 -10.79
CA ALA A 145 4.97 5.88 -11.26
C ALA A 145 5.15 5.75 -12.78
N VAL A 146 4.90 6.82 -13.54
CA VAL A 146 4.98 6.88 -15.01
C VAL A 146 6.23 7.60 -15.49
#